data_AF-A0A9K3PI23-F1
#
_entry.id   AF-A0A9K3PI23-F1
#
_cell.length_a   1.000
_cell.length_b   1.000
_cell.length_c   1.000
_cell.angle_alpha   90.00
_cell.angle_beta   90.00
_cell.angle_gamma   90.00
#
_symmetry.space_group_name_H-M   'P 1'
#
loop_
_entity.id
_entity.type
_entity.pdbx_description
1 polymer ?
#
loop_
_entity_poly.entity_id
_entity_poly.type
_entity_poly.pdbx_seq_one_letter_code
_entity_poly.pdbx_strand_id
1 'polypeptide(L)'
;MKLLNFFFPAALIAFGDSFSVTRHRRKPTTSSSLTALPLERRTALATVASVGSVLMIPTVSFAADEYVPQLKDMQQIYFLGESLDRLTAKVKDPDQLEAALSGVKQFNKQPNFYTGYAKNFVMKSVKKGSDSDPRVGYIRQASTLISSLESVLSGGDALMNEKSTTEEAVKRIQKAQSLIGRFLAESGVQDEKLAAFVAAHK
;
A
#
# COMPACT_ATOMS: atom_id res chain seq x y z
N MET A 1 -26.89 -43.34 30.99
CA MET A 1 -27.26 -43.93 29.69
C MET A 1 -27.88 -42.81 28.84
N LYS A 2 -27.19 -42.38 27.77
CA LYS A 2 -27.61 -42.48 26.33
C LYS A 2 -28.88 -41.66 26.02
N LEU A 3 -29.00 -40.75 25.05
CA LEU A 3 -28.26 -40.26 23.85
C LEU A 3 -28.87 -38.87 23.51
N LEU A 4 -28.11 -37.82 23.21
CA LEU A 4 -27.78 -37.34 21.85
C LEU A 4 -28.94 -37.33 20.83
N ASN A 5 -29.36 -36.14 20.40
CA ASN A 5 -29.46 -35.77 18.97
C ASN A 5 -29.77 -34.27 18.81
N PHE A 6 -28.70 -33.48 18.63
CA PHE A 6 -28.75 -32.12 18.09
C PHE A 6 -28.92 -32.20 16.57
N PHE A 7 -29.96 -31.54 16.06
CA PHE A 7 -30.22 -31.36 14.63
C PHE A 7 -29.61 -30.01 14.22
N PHE A 8 -28.50 -30.02 13.47
CA PHE A 8 -27.96 -28.83 12.80
C PHE A 8 -27.96 -29.08 11.28
N PRO A 9 -28.57 -28.21 10.47
CA PRO A 9 -28.51 -28.33 9.01
C PRO A 9 -27.12 -27.90 8.49
N ALA A 10 -26.52 -28.75 7.67
CA ALA A 10 -25.32 -28.44 6.90
C ALA A 10 -25.67 -27.50 5.73
N ALA A 11 -25.13 -26.29 5.75
CA ALA A 11 -25.08 -25.41 4.59
C ALA A 11 -23.65 -25.42 4.04
N LEU A 12 -23.48 -26.19 2.97
CA LEU A 12 -22.24 -26.33 2.20
C LEU A 12 -22.26 -25.23 1.13
N ILE A 13 -21.51 -24.15 1.34
CA ILE A 13 -21.32 -23.12 0.32
C ILE A 13 -19.92 -23.29 -0.27
N ALA A 14 -19.87 -23.94 -1.42
CA ALA A 14 -18.72 -23.96 -2.31
C ALA A 14 -18.72 -22.67 -3.14
N PHE A 15 -17.74 -21.78 -2.92
CA PHE A 15 -17.41 -20.72 -3.86
C PHE A 15 -16.13 -21.11 -4.60
N GLY A 16 -16.32 -21.68 -5.79
CA GLY A 16 -15.31 -21.74 -6.82
C GLY A 16 -15.51 -20.57 -7.77
N ASP A 17 -14.67 -19.55 -7.69
CA ASP A 17 -14.54 -18.56 -8.76
C ASP A 17 -13.26 -18.80 -9.53
N SER A 18 -13.44 -19.40 -10.72
CA SER A 18 -12.46 -19.46 -11.79
C SER A 18 -12.17 -18.05 -12.31
N PHE A 19 -10.98 -17.53 -12.05
CA PHE A 19 -10.45 -16.42 -12.85
C PHE A 19 -9.73 -16.97 -14.08
N SER A 20 -10.39 -16.90 -15.23
CA SER A 20 -9.82 -17.21 -16.52
C SER A 20 -8.81 -16.13 -16.92
N VAL A 21 -7.55 -16.53 -17.13
CA VAL A 21 -6.51 -15.64 -17.66
C VAL A 21 -6.59 -15.68 -19.18
N THR A 22 -7.28 -14.70 -19.77
CA THR A 22 -7.18 -14.41 -21.20
C THR A 22 -5.82 -13.76 -21.48
N ARG A 23 -4.88 -14.55 -22.02
CA ARG A 23 -3.61 -14.07 -22.58
C ARG A 23 -3.88 -13.14 -23.77
N HIS A 24 -3.79 -11.83 -23.56
CA HIS A 24 -3.61 -10.90 -24.67
C HIS A 24 -2.16 -10.98 -25.19
N ARG A 25 -2.01 -11.74 -26.28
CA ARG A 25 -0.84 -11.83 -27.15
C ARG A 25 -0.53 -10.45 -27.73
N ARG A 26 0.47 -9.75 -27.19
CA ARG A 26 1.03 -8.52 -27.79
C ARG A 26 1.68 -8.88 -29.13
N LYS A 27 1.32 -8.15 -30.18
CA LYS A 27 1.99 -8.17 -31.50
C LYS A 27 3.37 -7.52 -31.37
N PRO A 28 4.38 -7.96 -32.16
CA PRO A 28 5.73 -7.44 -32.09
C PRO A 28 5.79 -6.07 -32.81
N THR A 29 6.30 -5.05 -32.14
CA THR A 29 6.64 -3.79 -32.79
C THR A 29 8.10 -3.84 -33.25
N THR A 30 8.23 -3.51 -34.52
CA THR A 30 9.37 -3.59 -35.42
C THR A 30 10.61 -2.85 -34.93
N SER A 31 11.76 -3.44 -35.21
CA SER A 31 13.08 -2.82 -35.17
C SER A 31 13.22 -1.72 -36.21
N SER A 32 13.83 -0.60 -35.83
CA SER A 32 14.43 0.34 -36.77
C SER A 32 15.86 0.61 -36.30
N SER A 33 16.80 -0.05 -36.98
CA SER A 33 18.21 0.33 -36.95
C SER A 33 18.36 1.66 -37.67
N LEU A 34 19.02 2.65 -37.06
CA LEU A 34 19.85 3.59 -37.80
C LEU A 34 21.07 3.96 -36.95
N THR A 35 22.20 3.87 -37.62
CA THR A 35 23.58 3.82 -37.17
C THR A 35 24.17 5.23 -37.10
N ALA A 36 25.17 5.38 -36.21
CA ALA A 36 26.28 6.35 -36.29
C ALA A 36 25.92 7.83 -35.92
N LEU A 37 26.71 8.63 -35.19
CA LEU A 37 28.12 8.64 -34.76
C LEU A 37 28.26 9.39 -33.41
N PRO A 38 29.38 9.22 -32.68
CA PRO A 38 29.68 9.97 -31.47
C PRO A 38 30.29 11.33 -31.84
N LEU A 39 29.78 12.43 -31.28
CA LEU A 39 30.40 13.74 -31.41
C LEU A 39 30.67 14.36 -30.04
N GLU A 40 31.97 14.51 -29.86
CA GLU A 40 32.78 15.04 -28.78
C GLU A 40 32.19 16.21 -27.98
N ARG A 41 32.40 16.08 -26.66
CA ARG A 41 32.45 17.19 -25.73
C ARG A 41 33.63 18.09 -26.10
N ARG A 42 33.35 19.33 -26.51
CA ARG A 42 34.03 20.60 -26.14
C ARG A 42 34.00 21.59 -27.31
N THR A 43 33.95 22.87 -26.95
CA THR A 43 33.96 24.07 -27.81
C THR A 43 32.60 24.34 -28.46
N ALA A 44 32.00 25.53 -28.43
CA ALA A 44 32.52 26.85 -28.11
C ALA A 44 31.42 27.70 -27.46
N LEU A 45 31.84 28.48 -26.46
CA LEU A 45 31.21 29.75 -26.12
C LEU A 45 31.10 30.58 -27.39
N ALA A 46 29.87 30.83 -27.84
CA ALA A 46 29.56 31.86 -28.82
C ALA A 46 28.45 32.72 -28.24
N THR A 47 28.85 33.65 -27.37
CA THR A 47 28.09 34.85 -27.04
C THR A 47 27.95 35.68 -28.31
N VAL A 48 26.81 35.59 -28.97
CA VAL A 48 26.36 36.58 -29.94
C VAL A 48 25.18 37.32 -29.31
N ALA A 49 25.50 38.48 -28.74
CA ALA A 49 24.52 39.49 -28.41
C ALA A 49 24.13 40.19 -29.71
N SER A 50 22.96 39.84 -30.24
CA SER A 50 22.28 40.63 -31.28
C SER A 50 20.91 41.06 -30.77
N VAL A 51 20.73 42.37 -30.79
CA VAL A 51 19.53 43.12 -30.41
C VAL A 51 18.47 42.88 -31.47
N GLY A 52 17.28 42.41 -31.10
CA GLY A 52 16.15 42.35 -32.02
C GLY A 52 15.13 41.28 -31.67
N SER A 53 13.92 41.72 -31.32
CA SER A 53 12.73 40.93 -31.05
C SER A 53 12.74 40.13 -29.74
N VAL A 54 12.19 40.75 -28.69
CA VAL A 54 11.53 40.00 -27.61
C VAL A 54 10.35 39.27 -28.25
N LEU A 55 10.62 38.10 -28.83
CA LEU A 55 9.62 37.07 -28.92
C LEU A 55 9.29 36.74 -27.46
N MET A 56 8.18 37.30 -26.99
CA MET A 56 7.40 36.74 -25.91
C MET A 56 7.12 35.29 -26.33
N ILE A 57 8.07 34.40 -26.05
CA ILE A 57 7.79 32.98 -25.93
C ILE A 57 6.69 32.99 -24.87
N PRO A 58 5.46 32.58 -25.20
CA PRO A 58 4.50 32.33 -24.15
C PRO A 58 5.18 31.29 -23.29
N THR A 59 5.66 31.71 -22.12
CA THR A 59 5.77 30.82 -21.00
C THR A 59 4.35 30.35 -20.82
N VAL A 60 4.04 29.22 -21.44
CA VAL A 60 3.06 28.30 -20.90
C VAL A 60 3.58 28.01 -19.50
N SER A 61 3.21 28.90 -18.57
CA SER A 61 2.87 28.48 -17.23
C SER A 61 1.84 27.40 -17.45
N PHE A 62 2.33 26.16 -17.57
CA PHE A 62 1.59 25.05 -17.05
C PHE A 62 1.37 25.44 -15.59
N ALA A 63 0.24 26.11 -15.33
CA ALA A 63 -0.46 25.93 -14.09
C ALA A 63 -0.55 24.42 -13.98
N ALA A 64 0.41 23.85 -13.25
CA ALA A 64 0.29 22.49 -12.80
C ALA A 64 -0.95 22.56 -11.93
N ASP A 65 -2.09 22.15 -12.48
CA ASP A 65 -3.30 21.91 -11.70
C ASP A 65 -2.82 21.13 -10.48
N GLU A 66 -2.84 21.81 -9.34
CA GLU A 66 -2.34 21.29 -8.10
C GLU A 66 -3.16 20.04 -7.81
N TYR A 67 -2.53 18.87 -7.85
CA TYR A 67 -3.23 17.60 -7.77
C TYR A 67 -4.03 17.57 -6.46
N VAL A 68 -5.36 17.44 -6.58
CA VAL A 68 -6.27 17.31 -5.44
C VAL A 68 -6.43 15.82 -5.10
N PRO A 69 -5.96 15.38 -3.93
CA PRO A 69 -6.10 13.99 -3.48
C PRO A 69 -7.56 13.56 -3.38
N GLN A 70 -7.90 12.38 -3.91
CA GLN A 70 -9.26 11.82 -3.83
C GLN A 70 -9.31 10.57 -2.95
N LEU A 71 -10.47 10.27 -2.37
CA LEU A 71 -10.68 9.03 -1.60
C LEU A 71 -10.35 7.76 -2.40
N LYS A 72 -10.63 7.75 -3.70
CA LYS A 72 -10.28 6.61 -4.59
C LYS A 72 -8.79 6.28 -4.58
N ASP A 73 -7.96 7.29 -4.37
CA ASP A 73 -6.50 7.13 -4.31
C ASP A 73 -6.01 6.64 -2.94
N MET A 74 -6.84 6.71 -1.90
CA MET A 74 -6.53 6.22 -0.55
C MET A 74 -7.23 4.92 -0.19
N GLN A 75 -8.16 4.46 -1.04
CA GLN A 75 -9.04 3.34 -0.76
C GLN A 75 -8.29 2.05 -0.37
N GLN A 76 -7.18 1.74 -1.03
CA GLN A 76 -6.40 0.53 -0.72
C GLN A 76 -5.70 0.61 0.64
N ILE A 77 -5.22 1.80 1.03
CA ILE A 77 -4.58 2.03 2.33
C ILE A 77 -5.64 2.07 3.44
N TYR A 78 -6.79 2.67 3.17
CA TYR A 78 -7.93 2.67 4.09
C TYR A 78 -8.45 1.26 4.37
N PHE A 79 -8.67 0.45 3.33
CA PHE A 79 -9.10 -0.94 3.50
C PHE A 79 -8.06 -1.81 4.22
N LEU A 80 -6.77 -1.52 4.05
CA LEU A 80 -5.75 -2.14 4.89
C LEU A 80 -6.00 -1.80 6.36
N GLY A 81 -6.21 -0.51 6.68
CA GLY A 81 -6.56 -0.06 8.03
C GLY A 81 -7.75 -0.81 8.63
N GLU A 82 -8.89 -0.86 7.93
CA GLU A 82 -10.08 -1.59 8.40
C GLU A 82 -9.83 -3.11 8.55
N SER A 83 -9.00 -3.70 7.69
CA SER A 83 -8.66 -5.12 7.78
C SER A 83 -7.86 -5.44 9.05
N LEU A 84 -7.12 -4.47 9.60
CA LEU A 84 -6.38 -4.61 10.85
C LEU A 84 -7.29 -4.61 12.08
N ASP A 85 -8.45 -3.95 12.03
CA ASP A 85 -9.46 -4.05 13.11
C ASP A 85 -10.01 -5.48 13.18
N ARG A 86 -10.29 -6.07 12.02
CA ARG A 86 -10.72 -7.47 11.92
C ARG A 86 -9.62 -8.43 12.37
N LEU A 87 -8.36 -8.12 12.04
CA LEU A 87 -7.22 -8.90 12.51
C LEU A 87 -7.08 -8.82 14.02
N THR A 88 -7.26 -7.65 14.62
CA THR A 88 -7.25 -7.45 16.07
C THR A 88 -8.33 -8.28 16.77
N ALA A 89 -9.55 -8.32 16.21
CA ALA A 89 -10.62 -9.16 16.73
C ALA A 89 -10.22 -10.65 16.69
N LYS A 90 -9.73 -11.13 15.53
CA LYS A 90 -9.32 -12.53 15.35
C LYS A 90 -8.12 -12.95 16.21
N VAL A 91 -7.20 -12.02 16.50
CA VAL A 91 -6.04 -12.31 17.36
C VAL A 91 -6.44 -12.42 18.84
N LYS A 92 -7.53 -11.76 19.25
CA LYS A 92 -8.07 -11.87 20.62
C LYS A 92 -8.85 -13.17 20.84
N ASP A 93 -9.38 -13.75 19.77
CA ASP A 93 -10.17 -14.98 19.82
C ASP A 93 -9.27 -16.20 19.56
N PRO A 94 -9.06 -17.10 20.54
CA PRO A 94 -8.15 -18.24 20.40
C PRO A 94 -8.56 -19.19 19.27
N ASP A 95 -9.87 -19.37 19.06
CA ASP A 95 -10.43 -20.20 17.98
C ASP A 95 -10.20 -19.62 16.57
N GLN A 96 -9.76 -18.36 16.47
CA GLN A 96 -9.55 -17.65 15.21
C GLN A 96 -8.07 -17.36 14.93
N LEU A 97 -7.15 -17.82 15.78
CA LEU A 97 -5.72 -17.58 15.62
C LEU A 97 -5.17 -18.16 14.31
N GLU A 98 -5.62 -19.35 13.90
CA GLU A 98 -5.21 -19.93 12.61
C GLU A 98 -5.69 -19.07 11.42
N ALA A 99 -6.90 -18.52 11.51
CA ALA A 99 -7.45 -17.63 10.50
C ALA A 99 -6.70 -16.29 10.45
N ALA A 100 -6.29 -15.77 11.62
CA ALA A 100 -5.43 -14.58 11.72
C ALA A 100 -4.07 -14.83 11.06
N LEU A 101 -3.42 -15.95 11.38
CA LEU A 101 -2.12 -16.35 10.85
C LEU A 101 -2.18 -16.56 9.33
N SER A 102 -3.23 -17.19 8.81
CA SER A 102 -3.46 -17.34 7.37
C SER A 102 -3.59 -15.97 6.67
N GLY A 103 -4.30 -15.02 7.28
CA GLY A 103 -4.41 -13.66 6.77
C GLY A 103 -3.06 -12.93 6.71
N VAL A 104 -2.25 -13.04 7.77
CA VAL A 104 -0.89 -12.45 7.81
C VAL A 104 0.01 -13.11 6.75
N LYS A 105 -0.04 -14.43 6.57
CA LYS A 105 0.70 -15.12 5.50
C LYS A 105 0.29 -14.64 4.12
N GLN A 106 -0.99 -14.40 3.89
CA GLN A 106 -1.48 -13.87 2.62
C GLN A 106 -0.96 -12.46 2.36
N PHE A 107 -0.94 -11.61 3.39
CA PHE A 107 -0.31 -10.28 3.31
C PHE A 107 1.18 -10.38 2.94
N ASN A 108 1.91 -11.29 3.57
CA ASN A 108 3.35 -11.50 3.33
C ASN A 108 3.70 -12.04 1.94
N LYS A 109 2.74 -12.50 1.14
CA LYS A 109 2.97 -12.86 -0.27
C LYS A 109 3.38 -11.65 -1.13
N GLN A 110 2.95 -10.45 -0.74
CA GLN A 110 3.24 -9.22 -1.49
C GLN A 110 3.70 -8.09 -0.55
N PRO A 111 4.91 -8.19 0.03
CA PRO A 111 5.36 -7.26 1.08
C PRO A 111 5.49 -5.81 0.61
N ASN A 112 5.68 -5.60 -0.71
CA ASN A 112 5.86 -4.28 -1.30
C ASN A 112 4.57 -3.68 -1.89
N PHE A 113 3.44 -4.38 -1.85
CA PHE A 113 2.20 -3.94 -2.50
C PHE A 113 1.72 -2.58 -1.98
N TYR A 114 1.50 -2.47 -0.67
CA TYR A 114 0.99 -1.24 -0.04
C TYR A 114 2.02 -0.11 -0.05
N THR A 115 3.30 -0.43 0.12
CA THR A 115 4.39 0.55 0.01
C THR A 115 4.47 1.12 -1.41
N GLY A 116 4.34 0.28 -2.44
CA GLY A 116 4.29 0.71 -3.83
C GLY A 116 3.06 1.56 -4.14
N TYR A 117 1.90 1.22 -3.58
CA TYR A 117 0.69 2.02 -3.70
C TYR A 117 0.86 3.41 -3.07
N ALA A 118 1.39 3.49 -1.84
CA ALA A 118 1.67 4.76 -1.16
C ALA A 118 2.67 5.62 -1.93
N LYS A 119 3.74 5.02 -2.47
CA LYS A 119 4.69 5.72 -3.35
C LYS A 119 3.99 6.29 -4.59
N ASN A 120 3.15 5.51 -5.26
CA ASN A 120 2.45 5.95 -6.46
C ASN A 120 1.52 7.12 -6.17
N PHE A 121 0.84 7.11 -5.02
CA PHE A 121 0.05 8.25 -4.56
C PHE A 121 0.91 9.49 -4.33
N VAL A 122 1.98 9.37 -3.54
CA VAL A 122 2.89 10.49 -3.26
C VAL A 122 3.49 11.05 -4.55
N MET A 123 3.83 10.20 -5.51
CA MET A 123 4.40 10.62 -6.80
C MET A 123 3.47 11.54 -7.61
N LYS A 124 2.15 11.51 -7.36
CA LYS A 124 1.20 12.43 -8.01
C LYS A 124 1.37 13.88 -7.53
N SER A 125 1.76 14.08 -6.27
CA SER A 125 2.01 15.41 -5.68
C SER A 125 3.50 15.78 -5.68
N VAL A 126 4.39 14.82 -5.44
CA VAL A 126 5.84 15.00 -5.32
C VAL A 126 6.56 14.26 -6.45
N LYS A 127 6.94 15.00 -7.50
CA LYS A 127 7.52 14.43 -8.73
C LYS A 127 8.95 13.87 -8.57
N LYS A 128 9.72 14.34 -7.60
CA LYS A 128 11.11 13.89 -7.33
C LYS A 128 11.25 13.50 -5.86
N GLY A 129 11.86 12.35 -5.58
CA GLY A 129 12.13 11.90 -4.21
C GLY A 129 10.95 11.27 -3.48
N SER A 130 9.88 10.87 -4.18
CA SER A 130 8.70 10.22 -3.58
C SER A 130 9.01 8.95 -2.78
N ASP A 131 10.09 8.24 -3.13
CA ASP A 131 10.59 7.07 -2.36
C ASP A 131 11.12 7.42 -0.97
N SER A 132 11.60 8.65 -0.80
CA SER A 132 12.18 9.17 0.44
C SER A 132 11.17 10.02 1.24
N ASP A 133 9.94 10.14 0.75
CA ASP A 133 8.90 10.89 1.44
C ASP A 133 8.55 10.18 2.78
N PRO A 134 8.54 10.93 3.91
CA PRO A 134 8.21 10.37 5.22
C PRO A 134 6.89 9.59 5.25
N ARG A 135 5.91 9.99 4.43
CA ARG A 135 4.59 9.34 4.33
C ARG A 135 4.71 7.92 3.82
N VAL A 136 5.55 7.68 2.81
CA VAL A 136 5.85 6.33 2.33
C VAL A 136 6.57 5.52 3.41
N GLY A 137 7.40 6.19 4.21
CA GLY A 137 8.06 5.62 5.39
C GLY A 137 7.08 5.03 6.42
N TYR A 138 5.97 5.71 6.71
CA TYR A 138 4.97 5.20 7.66
C TYR A 138 4.33 3.89 7.18
N ILE A 139 3.95 3.82 5.90
CA ILE A 139 3.36 2.60 5.32
C ILE A 139 4.37 1.45 5.26
N ARG A 140 5.64 1.76 4.99
CA ARG A 140 6.72 0.77 5.04
C ARG A 140 6.88 0.19 6.45
N GLN A 141 6.94 1.06 7.47
CA GLN A 141 7.04 0.64 8.87
C GLN A 141 5.81 -0.16 9.32
N ALA A 142 4.60 0.28 8.93
CA ALA A 142 3.37 -0.46 9.21
C ALA A 142 3.39 -1.85 8.57
N SER A 143 3.84 -1.95 7.31
CA SER A 143 3.97 -3.23 6.61
C SER A 143 4.95 -4.16 7.31
N THR A 144 6.10 -3.66 7.77
CA THR A 144 7.06 -4.45 8.55
C THR A 144 6.45 -4.96 9.86
N LEU A 145 5.69 -4.13 10.58
CA LEU A 145 5.01 -4.53 11.81
C LEU A 145 3.99 -5.64 11.54
N ILE A 146 3.17 -5.51 10.50
CA ILE A 146 2.19 -6.52 10.10
C ILE A 146 2.90 -7.82 9.72
N SER A 147 3.95 -7.75 8.90
CA SER A 147 4.72 -8.93 8.50
C SER A 147 5.34 -9.65 9.69
N SER A 148 5.80 -8.91 10.69
CA SER A 148 6.37 -9.47 11.91
C SER A 148 5.35 -10.20 12.81
N LEU A 149 4.04 -10.07 12.56
CA LEU A 149 3.02 -10.83 13.28
C LEU A 149 3.10 -12.32 12.98
N GLU A 150 3.58 -12.70 11.79
CA GLU A 150 3.71 -14.11 11.43
C GLU A 150 4.64 -14.83 12.40
N SER A 151 5.79 -14.24 12.73
CA SER A 151 6.74 -14.85 13.67
C SER A 151 6.22 -14.86 15.11
N VAL A 152 5.44 -13.86 15.52
CA VAL A 152 4.82 -13.81 16.86
C VAL A 152 3.74 -14.88 17.01
N LEU A 153 2.88 -15.04 16.00
CA LEU A 153 1.74 -15.96 16.05
C LEU A 153 2.13 -17.41 15.74
N SER A 154 3.22 -17.65 15.02
CA SER A 154 3.71 -19.00 14.70
C SER A 154 4.84 -19.49 15.61
N GLY A 155 5.43 -18.61 16.43
CA GLY A 155 6.54 -18.95 17.30
C GLY A 155 6.15 -19.92 18.43
N GLY A 156 7.10 -20.74 18.87
CA GLY A 156 6.90 -21.67 19.99
C GLY A 156 6.47 -20.98 21.31
N ASP A 157 6.74 -19.68 21.45
CA ASP A 157 6.27 -18.86 22.56
C ASP A 157 4.76 -18.64 22.57
N ALA A 158 4.08 -18.68 21.41
CA ALA A 158 2.62 -18.56 21.34
C ALA A 158 1.89 -19.73 22.01
N LEU A 159 2.51 -20.91 22.00
CA LEU A 159 2.00 -22.11 22.66
C LEU A 159 2.27 -22.12 24.18
N MET A 160 3.30 -21.40 24.63
CA MET A 160 3.73 -21.40 26.03
C MET A 160 3.22 -20.18 26.82
N ASN A 161 2.99 -19.05 26.16
CA ASN A 161 2.56 -17.79 26.76
C ASN A 161 1.52 -17.05 25.89
N GLU A 162 0.41 -17.73 25.58
CA GLU A 162 -0.66 -17.26 24.70
C GLU A 162 -1.15 -15.83 25.01
N LYS A 163 -1.28 -15.48 26.29
CA LYS A 163 -1.71 -14.13 26.70
C LYS A 163 -0.70 -13.05 26.31
N SER A 164 0.60 -13.27 26.56
CA SER A 164 1.61 -12.26 26.23
C SER A 164 1.83 -12.14 24.73
N THR A 165 1.73 -13.25 23.98
CA THR A 165 1.84 -13.22 22.52
C THR A 165 0.67 -12.49 21.88
N THR A 166 -0.55 -12.69 22.39
CA THR A 166 -1.75 -11.97 21.96
C THR A 166 -1.64 -10.48 22.26
N GLU A 167 -1.20 -10.09 23.46
CA GLU A 167 -0.97 -8.69 23.80
C GLU A 167 0.09 -8.02 22.92
N GLU A 168 1.20 -8.72 22.65
CA GLU A 168 2.25 -8.21 21.77
C GLU A 168 1.76 -8.05 20.33
N ALA A 169 1.03 -9.04 19.81
CA ALA A 169 0.44 -8.99 18.48
C ALA A 169 -0.53 -7.81 18.36
N VAL A 170 -1.42 -7.61 19.34
CA VAL A 170 -2.35 -6.47 19.38
C VAL A 170 -1.59 -5.14 19.40
N LYS A 171 -0.53 -5.00 20.22
CA LYS A 171 0.30 -3.78 20.25
C LYS A 171 0.95 -3.49 18.90
N ARG A 172 1.46 -4.51 18.22
CA ARG A 172 2.04 -4.36 16.87
C ARG A 172 0.98 -3.94 15.85
N ILE A 173 -0.23 -4.51 15.90
CA ILE A 173 -1.34 -4.12 15.03
C ILE A 173 -1.75 -2.67 15.29
N GLN A 174 -1.95 -2.27 16.54
CA GLN A 174 -2.32 -0.89 16.90
C GLN A 174 -1.27 0.12 16.44
N LYS A 175 0.02 -0.21 16.57
CA LYS A 175 1.11 0.64 16.07
C LYS A 175 1.12 0.72 14.54
N ALA A 176 0.77 -0.36 13.83
CA ALA A 176 0.61 -0.31 12.38
C ALA A 176 -0.60 0.57 11.98
N GLN A 177 -1.72 0.48 12.71
CA GLN A 177 -2.89 1.31 12.48
C GLN A 177 -2.62 2.80 12.69
N SER A 178 -1.86 3.16 13.73
CA SER A 178 -1.50 4.57 13.96
C SER A 178 -0.57 5.15 12.91
N LEU A 179 0.36 4.34 12.38
CA LEU A 179 1.18 4.73 11.24
C LEU A 179 0.34 4.93 9.96
N ILE A 180 -0.64 4.06 9.72
CA ILE A 180 -1.59 4.22 8.60
C ILE A 180 -2.46 5.46 8.81
N GLY A 181 -2.96 5.70 10.03
CA GLY A 181 -3.71 6.89 10.38
C GLY A 181 -2.90 8.16 10.13
N ARG A 182 -1.61 8.16 10.49
CA ARG A 182 -0.71 9.28 10.21
C ARG A 182 -0.53 9.53 8.71
N PHE A 183 -0.37 8.47 7.92
CA PHE A 183 -0.32 8.59 6.45
C PHE A 183 -1.61 9.21 5.89
N LEU A 184 -2.78 8.78 6.36
CA LEU A 184 -4.07 9.31 5.92
C LEU A 184 -4.26 10.77 6.35
N ALA A 185 -3.85 11.14 7.56
CA ALA A 185 -3.88 12.52 8.04
C ALA A 185 -2.99 13.46 7.21
N GLU A 186 -1.81 12.99 6.79
CA GLU A 186 -0.85 13.74 5.96
C GLU A 186 -1.13 13.60 4.44
N SER A 187 -2.20 12.91 4.04
CA SER A 187 -2.54 12.68 2.63
C SER A 187 -3.21 13.89 1.96
N GLY A 188 -3.83 14.78 2.74
CA GLY A 188 -4.59 15.92 2.24
C GLY A 188 -5.99 15.57 1.70
N VAL A 189 -6.42 14.30 1.77
CA VAL A 189 -7.79 13.90 1.40
C VAL A 189 -8.76 14.33 2.51
N GLN A 190 -9.77 15.12 2.14
CA GLN A 190 -10.87 15.47 3.04
C GLN A 190 -12.04 14.51 2.82
N ASP A 191 -12.17 13.52 3.69
CA ASP A 191 -13.29 12.56 3.70
C ASP A 191 -13.64 12.14 5.13
N GLU A 192 -14.93 11.99 5.42
CA GLU A 192 -15.44 11.67 6.75
C GLU A 192 -14.99 10.29 7.24
N LYS A 193 -14.88 9.30 6.36
CA LYS A 193 -14.45 7.93 6.73
C LYS A 193 -12.98 7.90 7.09
N LEU A 194 -12.16 8.61 6.32
CA LEU A 194 -10.74 8.76 6.62
C LEU A 194 -10.55 9.52 7.94
N ALA A 195 -11.32 10.60 8.15
CA ALA A 195 -11.29 11.36 9.39
C ALA A 195 -11.70 10.52 10.61
N ALA A 196 -12.74 9.69 10.48
CA ALA A 196 -13.18 8.78 11.54
C ALA A 196 -12.10 7.73 11.87
N PHE A 197 -11.46 7.14 10.86
CA PHE A 197 -10.35 6.20 11.07
C PHE A 197 -9.16 6.89 11.77
N VAL A 198 -8.77 8.08 11.30
CA VAL A 198 -7.69 8.86 11.92
C VAL A 198 -8.01 9.21 13.37
N ALA A 199 -9.27 9.51 13.70
CA ALA A 199 -9.69 9.77 15.06
C ALA A 199 -9.66 8.51 15.96
N ALA A 200 -10.00 7.34 15.41
CA ALA A 200 -10.03 6.08 16.14
C ALA A 200 -8.63 5.50 16.43
N HIS A 201 -7.64 5.80 15.60
CA HIS A 201 -6.30 5.21 15.65
C HIS A 201 -5.17 6.22 15.84
N LYS A 202 -5.48 7.39 16.43
CA LYS A 202 -4.52 8.45 16.72
C LYS A 202 -3.63 8.15 17.92
#